data_AF-A0A2G6JSP4-F1
#
_entry.id   AF-A0A2G6JSP4-F1
#
_cell.length_a   1.000
_cell.length_b   1.000
_cell.length_c   1.000
_cell.angle_alpha   90.00
_cell.angle_beta   90.00
_cell.angle_gamma   90.00
#
_symmetry.space_group_name_H-M   'P 1'
#
loop_
_entity.id
_entity.type
_entity.pdbx_description
1 polymer ?
#
loop_
_entity_poly.entity_id
_entity_poly.type
_entity_poly.pdbx_seq_one_letter_code
_entity_poly.pdbx_strand_id
1 'polypeptide(L)'
;LTRPVSTKNTVSFASACSDCPLRQRCTTAKSGRTLVLHKHDLLQREHRKRANDEDFQAAYPQHRPMVERSIAWLTRDARRVPYRGIEKNNNWLHHRVAALNLRRLLAMGLTVHNGAWALA
;
A
#
# COMPACT_ATOMS: atom_id res chain seq x y z
N LEU A 1 -29.07 -11.77 0.70
CA LEU A 1 -29.37 -10.87 1.83
C LEU A 1 -28.72 -9.51 1.57
N THR A 2 -29.48 -8.43 1.74
CA THR A 2 -28.98 -7.05 1.65
C THR A 2 -29.30 -6.32 2.95
N ARG A 3 -28.40 -5.46 3.42
CA ARG A 3 -28.60 -4.63 4.63
C ARG A 3 -28.38 -3.15 4.27
N PRO A 4 -29.20 -2.24 4.81
CA PRO A 4 -29.02 -0.81 4.56
C PRO A 4 -27.72 -0.30 5.19
N VAL A 5 -27.17 0.75 4.59
CA VAL A 5 -26.04 1.49 5.15
C VAL A 5 -26.60 2.55 6.09
N SER A 6 -26.09 2.59 7.33
CA SER A 6 -26.49 3.63 8.29
C SER A 6 -25.89 4.99 7.92
N THR A 7 -26.40 6.06 8.53
CA THR A 7 -25.84 7.42 8.40
C THR A 7 -24.38 7.53 8.84
N LYS A 8 -23.88 6.57 9.62
CA LYS A 8 -22.47 6.47 10.05
C LYS A 8 -21.61 5.63 9.10
N ASN A 9 -22.10 5.32 7.89
CA ASN A 9 -21.46 4.42 6.93
C ASN A 9 -21.21 3.00 7.48
N THR A 10 -22.10 2.52 8.36
CA THR A 10 -21.95 1.21 8.98
C THR A 10 -23.05 0.27 8.51
N VAL A 11 -22.67 -0.97 8.21
CA VAL A 11 -23.60 -2.07 7.86
C VAL A 11 -23.48 -3.16 8.92
N SER A 12 -24.58 -3.46 9.59
CA SER A 12 -24.68 -4.57 10.56
C SER A 12 -25.50 -5.71 9.98
N PHE A 13 -24.94 -6.92 10.03
CA PHE A 13 -25.61 -8.14 9.54
C PHE A 13 -26.39 -8.86 10.64
N ALA A 14 -26.05 -8.63 11.90
CA ALA A 14 -26.76 -9.11 13.08
C ALA A 14 -27.11 -10.62 13.00
N SER A 15 -28.36 -10.97 13.30
CA SER A 15 -28.90 -12.33 13.28
C SER A 15 -28.74 -13.04 11.94
N ALA A 16 -28.60 -12.31 10.83
CA ALA A 16 -28.39 -12.94 9.53
C ALA A 16 -27.01 -13.59 9.38
N CYS A 17 -26.08 -13.33 10.30
CA CYS A 17 -24.85 -14.10 10.40
C CYS A 17 -25.05 -15.48 11.08
N SER A 18 -26.14 -15.74 11.78
CA SER A 18 -26.35 -16.99 12.52
C SER A 18 -26.45 -18.19 11.60
N ASP A 19 -27.25 -18.09 10.54
CA ASP A 19 -27.47 -19.18 9.58
C ASP A 19 -26.51 -19.12 8.38
N CYS A 20 -25.50 -18.24 8.44
CA CYS A 20 -24.57 -18.04 7.35
C CYS A 20 -23.53 -19.18 7.33
N PRO A 21 -23.46 -20.01 6.27
CA PRO A 21 -22.50 -21.12 6.21
C PRO A 21 -21.04 -20.64 6.20
N LEU A 22 -20.80 -19.38 5.85
CA LEU A 22 -19.48 -18.76 5.88
C LEU A 22 -19.13 -18.10 7.21
N ARG A 23 -20.01 -18.10 8.23
CA ARG A 23 -19.82 -17.38 9.50
C ARG A 23 -18.46 -17.68 10.12
N GLN A 24 -18.10 -18.96 10.23
CA GLN A 24 -16.85 -19.41 10.85
C GLN A 24 -15.59 -18.84 10.18
N ARG A 25 -15.64 -18.59 8.86
CA ARG A 25 -14.54 -17.97 8.10
C ARG A 25 -14.63 -16.44 8.03
N CYS A 26 -15.77 -15.87 8.37
CA CYS A 26 -16.13 -14.49 8.09
C CYS A 26 -16.02 -13.57 9.32
N THR A 27 -16.45 -14.05 10.50
CA THR A 27 -16.40 -13.27 11.74
C THR A 27 -16.48 -14.16 12.98
N THR A 28 -15.77 -13.80 14.03
CA THR A 28 -15.87 -14.41 15.36
C THR A 28 -16.80 -13.63 16.30
N ALA A 29 -17.37 -12.51 15.86
CA ALA A 29 -18.22 -11.67 16.68
C ALA A 29 -19.54 -12.39 17.03
N LYS A 30 -19.92 -12.35 18.32
CA LYS A 30 -21.16 -12.96 18.81
C LYS A 30 -22.40 -12.33 18.15
N SER A 31 -22.41 -11.01 18.01
CA SER A 31 -23.50 -10.24 17.39
C SER A 31 -23.47 -10.23 15.85
N GLY A 32 -22.58 -10.98 15.21
CA GLY A 32 -22.43 -11.00 13.75
C GLY A 32 -21.49 -9.92 13.22
N ARG A 33 -21.30 -9.90 11.90
CA ARG A 33 -20.33 -9.02 11.23
C ARG A 33 -20.88 -7.61 11.14
N THR A 34 -20.01 -6.65 11.46
CA THR A 34 -20.23 -5.23 11.19
C THR A 34 -19.15 -4.76 10.22
N LEU A 35 -19.56 -4.04 9.17
CA LEU A 35 -18.67 -3.40 8.21
C LEU A 35 -18.78 -1.89 8.36
N VAL A 36 -17.65 -1.22 8.43
CA VAL A 36 -17.56 0.24 8.33
C VAL A 36 -17.07 0.56 6.93
N LEU A 37 -17.88 1.26 6.15
CA LEU A 37 -17.54 1.65 4.79
C LEU A 37 -16.67 2.91 4.86
N HIS A 38 -15.40 2.76 4.50
CA HIS A 38 -14.49 3.90 4.46
C HIS A 38 -14.72 4.71 3.17
N LYS A 39 -14.34 6.00 3.18
CA LYS A 39 -14.46 6.89 2.01
C LYS A 39 -13.80 6.38 0.72
N HIS A 40 -12.92 5.37 0.82
CA HIS A 40 -12.20 4.78 -0.32
C HIS A 40 -12.61 3.33 -0.62
N ASP A 41 -13.71 2.84 -0.04
CA ASP A 41 -14.14 1.45 -0.26
C ASP A 41 -14.46 1.16 -1.72
N LEU A 42 -15.05 2.12 -2.43
CA LEU A 42 -15.31 2.03 -3.87
C LEU A 42 -14.00 1.90 -4.65
N LEU A 43 -13.03 2.79 -4.38
CA LEU A 43 -11.71 2.73 -4.99
C LEU A 43 -11.02 1.37 -4.74
N GLN A 44 -11.10 0.83 -3.52
CA GLN A 44 -10.57 -0.51 -3.23
C GLN A 44 -11.26 -1.62 -4.03
N ARG A 45 -12.58 -1.51 -4.28
CA ARG A 45 -13.32 -2.47 -5.12
C ARG A 45 -12.88 -2.36 -6.57
N GLU A 46 -12.72 -1.14 -7.08
CA GLU A 46 -12.20 -0.89 -8.43
C GLU A 46 -10.79 -1.47 -8.61
N HIS A 47 -9.90 -1.27 -7.62
CA HIS A 47 -8.57 -1.90 -7.63
C HIS A 47 -8.64 -3.42 -7.63
N ARG A 48 -9.51 -4.04 -6.83
CA ARG A 48 -9.70 -5.50 -6.85
C ARG A 48 -10.24 -6.00 -8.19
N LYS A 49 -11.15 -5.24 -8.83
CA LYS A 49 -11.66 -5.57 -10.16
C LYS A 49 -10.53 -5.47 -11.20
N ARG A 50 -9.76 -4.38 -11.19
CA ARG A 50 -8.60 -4.18 -12.07
C ARG A 50 -7.55 -5.25 -11.85
N ALA A 51 -7.37 -5.72 -10.63
CA ALA A 51 -6.40 -6.76 -10.33
C ALA A 51 -6.72 -8.09 -11.03
N ASN A 52 -7.96 -8.34 -11.46
CA ASN A 52 -8.32 -9.55 -12.22
C ASN A 52 -8.04 -9.43 -13.73
N ASP A 53 -7.60 -8.26 -14.20
CA ASP A 53 -7.23 -8.03 -15.60
C ASP A 53 -5.95 -8.82 -15.94
N GLU A 54 -5.92 -9.46 -17.12
CA GLU A 54 -4.81 -10.32 -17.54
C GLU A 54 -3.50 -9.53 -17.69
N ASP A 55 -3.55 -8.31 -18.24
CA ASP A 55 -2.38 -7.45 -18.37
C ASP A 55 -1.85 -7.04 -16.99
N PHE A 56 -2.76 -6.79 -16.05
CA PHE A 56 -2.39 -6.52 -14.67
C PHE A 56 -1.71 -7.73 -14.02
N GLN A 57 -2.28 -8.93 -14.17
CA GLN A 57 -1.73 -10.16 -13.60
C GLN A 57 -0.37 -10.53 -14.21
N ALA A 58 -0.14 -10.23 -15.49
CA ALA A 58 1.15 -10.43 -16.13
C ALA A 58 2.22 -9.45 -15.61
N ALA A 59 1.90 -8.16 -15.55
CA ALA A 59 2.87 -7.11 -15.21
C ALA A 59 3.14 -7.00 -13.68
N TYR A 60 2.11 -7.20 -12.86
CA TYR A 60 2.20 -6.91 -11.42
C TYR A 60 3.24 -7.78 -10.68
N PRO A 61 3.29 -9.12 -10.84
CA PRO A 61 4.31 -9.96 -10.19
C PRO A 61 5.73 -9.64 -10.65
N GLN A 62 5.91 -9.24 -11.92
CA GLN A 62 7.21 -8.87 -12.48
C GLN A 62 7.78 -7.62 -11.77
N HIS A 63 6.95 -6.60 -11.57
CA HIS A 63 7.42 -5.32 -11.05
C HIS A 63 7.28 -5.14 -9.53
N ARG A 64 6.32 -5.82 -8.90
CA ARG A 64 6.05 -5.71 -7.46
C ARG A 64 7.31 -5.92 -6.60
N PRO A 65 8.16 -6.94 -6.80
CA PRO A 65 9.34 -7.14 -5.97
C PRO A 65 10.29 -5.94 -5.98
N MET A 66 10.43 -5.24 -7.11
CA MET A 66 11.27 -4.05 -7.22
C MET A 66 10.68 -2.86 -6.46
N VAL A 67 9.37 -2.65 -6.59
CA VAL A 67 8.65 -1.57 -5.89
C VAL A 67 8.68 -1.78 -4.38
N GLU A 68 8.33 -2.98 -3.91
CA GLU A 68 8.31 -3.32 -2.47
C GLU A 68 9.71 -3.20 -1.85
N ARG A 69 10.75 -3.59 -2.59
CA ARG A 69 12.14 -3.43 -2.15
C ARG A 69 12.53 -1.96 -2.01
N SER A 70 12.17 -1.11 -2.96
CA SER A 70 12.40 0.33 -2.87
C SER A 70 11.66 0.95 -1.69
N ILE A 71 10.40 0.55 -1.43
CA ILE A 71 9.63 0.99 -0.25
C ILE A 71 10.29 0.50 1.05
N ALA A 72 10.79 -0.74 1.08
CA ALA A 72 11.49 -1.28 2.24
C ALA A 72 12.77 -0.49 2.55
N TRP A 73 13.58 -0.16 1.53
CA TRP A 73 14.77 0.68 1.71
C TRP A 73 14.41 2.09 2.15
N LEU A 74 13.37 2.67 1.55
CA LEU A 74 12.89 3.99 1.92
C LEU A 74 12.44 4.05 3.37
N THR A 75 11.72 3.03 3.86
CA THR A 75 11.12 3.06 5.19
C THR A 75 11.97 2.44 6.30
N ARG A 76 13.05 1.71 5.98
CA ARG A 76 13.99 1.16 6.98
C ARG A 76 14.57 2.27 7.84
N ASP A 77 14.39 2.16 9.16
CA ASP A 77 14.82 3.12 10.20
C ASP A 77 14.20 4.53 10.06
N ALA A 78 13.22 4.70 9.17
CA ALA A 78 12.62 6.00 8.86
C ALA A 78 11.15 5.86 8.45
N ARG A 79 10.39 5.05 9.20
CA ARG A 79 8.97 4.76 8.92
C ARG A 79 8.06 5.97 9.17
N ARG A 80 8.54 6.97 9.93
CA ARG A 80 7.85 8.22 10.21
C ARG A 80 8.70 9.38 9.70
N VAL A 81 8.03 10.38 9.17
CA VAL A 81 8.68 11.63 8.76
C VAL A 81 9.00 12.49 9.99
N PRO A 82 10.13 13.22 10.01
CA PRO A 82 10.64 13.84 11.24
C PRO A 82 10.05 15.23 11.54
N TYR A 83 9.43 15.90 10.58
CA TYR A 83 9.00 17.29 10.73
C TYR A 83 7.48 17.43 10.83
N ARG A 84 7.03 18.60 11.29
CA ARG A 84 5.62 19.03 11.15
C ARG A 84 5.45 19.80 9.84
N GLY A 85 4.37 19.51 9.12
CA GLY A 85 4.05 20.14 7.84
C GLY A 85 4.46 19.31 6.62
N ILE A 86 3.75 19.49 5.51
CA ILE A 86 3.93 18.68 4.29
C ILE A 86 5.25 19.03 3.60
N GLU A 87 5.53 20.30 3.41
CA GLU A 87 6.68 20.79 2.63
C GLU A 87 8.02 20.30 3.18
N LYS A 88 8.26 20.49 4.49
CA LYS A 88 9.50 20.03 5.15
C LYS A 88 9.69 18.52 5.03
N ASN A 89 8.61 17.76 5.15
CA ASN A 89 8.65 16.30 5.02
C ASN A 89 8.84 15.86 3.57
N ASN A 90 8.31 16.59 2.59
CA ASN A 90 8.56 16.33 1.18
C ASN A 90 10.04 16.55 0.85
N ASN A 91 10.63 17.65 1.30
CA ASN A 91 12.05 17.93 1.11
C ASN A 91 12.94 16.86 1.77
N TRP A 92 12.60 16.47 3.01
CA TRP A 92 13.29 15.37 3.70
C TRP A 92 13.20 14.05 2.92
N LEU A 93 12.01 13.73 2.40
CA LEU A 93 11.78 12.51 1.64
C LEU A 93 12.61 12.49 0.35
N HIS A 94 12.61 13.59 -0.42
CA HIS A 94 13.43 13.72 -1.61
C HIS A 94 14.92 13.58 -1.31
N HIS A 95 15.41 14.22 -0.25
CA HIS A 95 16.81 14.12 0.15
C HIS A 95 17.20 12.69 0.51
N ARG A 96 16.33 11.99 1.25
CA ARG A 96 16.52 10.56 1.58
C ARG A 96 16.52 9.67 0.35
N VAL A 97 15.57 9.86 -0.58
CA VAL A 97 15.52 9.11 -1.83
C VAL A 97 16.79 9.33 -2.66
N ALA A 98 17.27 10.57 -2.75
CA ALA A 98 18.52 10.90 -3.44
C ALA A 98 19.72 10.15 -2.83
N ALA A 99 19.84 10.13 -1.50
CA ALA A 99 20.89 9.38 -0.81
C ALA A 99 20.81 7.87 -1.04
N LEU A 100 19.61 7.28 -1.05
CA LEU A 100 19.40 5.87 -1.36
C LEU A 100 19.79 5.53 -2.81
N ASN A 101 19.43 6.40 -3.76
CA ASN A 101 19.80 6.28 -5.16
C ASN A 101 21.32 6.35 -5.32
N LEU A 102 21.99 7.32 -4.67
CA LEU A 102 23.44 7.44 -4.68
C LEU A 102 24.12 6.17 -4.13
N ARG A 103 23.64 5.64 -2.99
CA ARG A 103 24.16 4.39 -2.43
C ARG A 103 24.01 3.21 -3.40
N ARG A 104 22.90 3.16 -4.15
CA ARG A 104 22.68 2.13 -5.17
C ARG A 104 23.61 2.29 -6.36
N LEU A 105 23.79 3.51 -6.86
CA LEU A 105 24.70 3.80 -7.96
C LEU A 105 26.14 3.45 -7.59
N LEU A 106 26.59 3.80 -6.39
CA LEU A 106 27.92 3.41 -5.87
C LEU A 106 28.09 1.89 -5.86
N ALA A 107 27.07 1.14 -5.42
CA ALA A 107 27.09 -0.32 -5.46
C ALA A 107 27.07 -0.91 -6.89
N MET A 108 26.68 -0.13 -7.89
CA MET A 108 26.72 -0.49 -9.31
C MET A 108 27.97 0.04 -10.02
N GLY A 109 28.99 0.50 -9.28
CA GLY A 109 30.25 0.95 -9.85
C GLY A 109 30.27 2.42 -10.27
N LEU A 110 29.42 3.26 -9.67
CA LEU A 110 29.52 4.71 -9.87
C LEU A 110 30.91 5.21 -9.44
N THR A 111 31.61 5.84 -10.38
CA THR A 111 32.96 6.36 -10.25
C THR A 111 33.06 7.75 -10.90
N VAL A 112 34.21 8.40 -10.75
CA VAL A 112 34.53 9.65 -11.44
C VAL A 112 35.63 9.37 -12.45
N HIS A 113 35.37 9.68 -13.72
CA HIS A 113 36.32 9.55 -14.82
C HIS A 113 36.41 10.89 -15.56
N ASN A 114 37.62 11.44 -15.67
CA ASN A 114 37.88 12.76 -16.28
C ASN A 114 36.99 13.90 -15.74
N GLY A 115 36.73 13.91 -14.43
CA GLY A 115 35.88 14.93 -13.78
C GLY A 115 34.38 14.77 -13.99
N ALA A 116 33.94 13.74 -14.72
CA ALA A 116 32.53 13.40 -14.91
C ALA A 116 32.17 12.12 -14.14
N TRP A 117 30.91 12.03 -13.71
CA TRP A 117 30.36 10.82 -13.12
C TRP A 117 30.16 9.76 -14.21
N ALA A 118 30.61 8.53 -13.95
CA ALA A 118 30.48 7.38 -14.85
C ALA A 118 30.05 6.14 -14.07
N LEU A 119 29.31 5.23 -14.72
CA LEU A 119 29.07 3.87 -14.21
C LEU A 119 30.03 2.91 -14.91
N ALA A 120 30.60 1.98 -14.15
CA ALA A 120 31.50 0.93 -14.64
C ALA A 120 30.81 -0.07 -15.59
#